data_AF-G8LU85-F1
#
_entry.id   AF-G8LU85-F1
#
_cell.length_a   1.000
_cell.length_b   1.000
_cell.length_c   1.000
_cell.angle_alpha   90.00
_cell.angle_beta   90.00
_cell.angle_gamma   90.00
#
_symmetry.space_group_name_H-M   'P 1'
#
loop_
_entity.id
_entity.type
_entity.pdbx_description
1 polymer ?
#
loop_
_entity_poly.entity_id
_entity_poly.type
_entity_poly.pdbx_seq_one_letter_code
_entity_poly.pdbx_strand_id
1 'polypeptide(L)'
;MNKNLKTEKYFHYKISPIKIKIKEGKAKMINEKINNCCCGGKEKFHKIENNNTCPVCKTSGVKVKNITVRHLVVNTLTELVGDTDYYICMNEECDIVYYNPESNVKFNKKQVKMPVWFKKDANPKYACYCSKVTEEQVINAVIKDGAKTVKDIIEITGAMKNSQCEKNNPLGKCCHKIIQEAIDKGLSMK
;
A
#
# COMPACT_ATOMS: atom_id res chain seq x y z
N MET A 1 -51.90 -8.85 19.41
CA MET A 1 -51.37 -7.94 18.35
C MET A 1 -50.29 -7.09 19.01
N ASN A 2 -49.01 -7.41 18.87
CA ASN A 2 -48.08 -6.94 17.81
C ASN A 2 -48.23 -5.40 17.60
N LYS A 3 -47.22 -4.55 17.78
CA LYS A 3 -45.81 -4.68 17.40
C LYS A 3 -44.89 -3.79 18.26
N ASN A 4 -43.68 -4.30 18.45
CA ASN A 4 -42.45 -3.63 18.88
C ASN A 4 -42.22 -2.26 18.21
N LEU A 5 -41.97 -1.21 18.99
CA LEU A 5 -41.19 -0.05 18.51
C LEU A 5 -39.73 -0.23 18.94
N LYS A 6 -38.90 -0.67 18.00
CA LYS A 6 -37.44 -0.65 18.15
C LYS A 6 -36.97 0.79 18.07
N THR A 7 -36.27 1.22 19.11
CA THR A 7 -35.48 2.45 19.17
C THR A 7 -34.34 2.41 18.16
N GLU A 8 -34.22 3.41 17.30
CA GLU A 8 -33.00 3.64 16.51
C GLU A 8 -32.15 4.73 17.17
N LYS A 9 -30.95 4.36 17.61
CA LYS A 9 -29.90 5.30 18.04
C LYS A 9 -29.10 5.73 16.81
N TYR A 10 -29.07 7.02 16.52
CA TYR A 10 -28.23 7.61 15.47
C TYR A 10 -26.91 8.08 16.10
N PHE A 11 -25.78 7.63 15.56
CA PHE A 11 -24.46 8.17 15.91
C PHE A 11 -24.11 9.32 14.97
N HIS A 12 -23.85 10.50 15.53
CA HIS A 12 -23.39 11.66 14.77
C HIS A 12 -21.87 11.67 14.64
N TYR A 13 -21.36 11.37 13.46
CA TYR A 13 -19.98 11.72 13.09
C TYR A 13 -19.99 13.01 12.26
N LYS A 14 -19.30 14.03 12.74
CA LYS A 14 -19.05 15.27 11.99
C LYS A 14 -18.03 14.97 10.88
N ILE A 15 -18.51 14.79 9.66
CA ILE A 15 -17.72 14.96 8.45
C ILE A 15 -18.45 16.01 7.63
N SER A 16 -17.78 17.14 7.37
CA SER A 16 -18.33 18.23 6.57
C SER A 16 -17.25 18.78 5.63
N PRO A 17 -17.59 19.24 4.41
CA PRO A 17 -18.95 19.36 3.87
C PRO A 17 -19.11 18.60 2.55
N ILE A 18 -19.77 17.45 2.59
CA ILE A 18 -20.58 16.99 1.45
C ILE A 18 -21.93 16.55 2.00
N LYS A 19 -22.97 17.36 1.79
CA LYS A 19 -24.36 16.97 2.08
C LYS A 19 -24.83 16.05 0.95
N ILE A 20 -24.81 14.75 1.17
CA ILE A 20 -25.42 13.79 0.25
C ILE A 20 -26.84 13.47 0.75
N LYS A 21 -27.86 13.89 0.00
CA LYS A 21 -29.22 13.36 0.14
C LYS A 21 -29.35 12.18 -0.82
N ILE A 22 -29.54 10.97 -0.28
CA ILE A 22 -29.82 9.77 -1.09
C ILE A 22 -31.33 9.48 -0.98
N LYS A 23 -32.01 9.45 -2.12
CA LYS A 23 -33.31 8.78 -2.30
C LYS A 23 -33.15 7.75 -3.43
N GLU A 24 -33.87 6.65 -3.28
CA GLU A 24 -33.87 5.49 -4.18
C GLU A 24 -34.15 5.89 -5.65
N GLY A 25 -33.39 5.28 -6.57
CA GLY A 25 -33.80 5.09 -7.96
C GLY A 25 -33.63 6.29 -8.90
N LYS A 26 -32.71 6.13 -9.87
CA LYS A 26 -32.51 6.90 -11.12
C LYS A 26 -31.80 8.25 -10.97
N ALA A 27 -30.49 8.27 -11.25
CA ALA A 27 -29.77 9.50 -11.57
C ALA A 27 -30.20 10.01 -12.96
N LYS A 28 -30.74 11.23 -13.01
CA LYS A 28 -31.02 11.97 -14.25
C LYS A 28 -30.08 13.17 -14.30
N MET A 29 -29.25 13.22 -15.34
CA MET A 29 -28.32 14.32 -15.61
C MET A 29 -29.13 15.56 -16.04
N ILE A 30 -28.87 16.71 -15.41
CA ILE A 30 -29.30 18.02 -15.89
C ILE A 30 -28.06 18.86 -16.18
N ASN A 31 -27.99 19.34 -17.43
CA ASN A 31 -26.98 20.22 -17.97
C ASN A 31 -27.65 21.58 -18.20
N GLU A 32 -27.13 22.63 -17.56
CA GLU A 32 -27.46 24.03 -17.79
C GLU A 32 -26.23 24.87 -17.36
N LYS A 33 -25.83 25.96 -17.98
CA LYS A 33 -25.99 26.52 -19.33
C LYS A 33 -24.91 27.62 -19.42
N ILE A 34 -24.30 27.70 -20.59
CA ILE A 34 -23.41 28.71 -21.20
C ILE A 34 -23.47 30.12 -20.54
N ASN A 35 -22.31 30.63 -20.14
CA ASN A 35 -22.03 32.08 -20.09
C ASN A 35 -20.95 32.41 -21.10
N ASN A 36 -21.33 33.24 -22.07
CA ASN A 36 -20.52 33.73 -23.18
C ASN A 36 -19.80 35.01 -22.74
N CYS A 37 -18.47 35.07 -22.88
CA CYS A 37 -17.73 36.33 -22.84
C CYS A 37 -16.54 36.25 -23.80
N CYS A 38 -16.50 37.20 -24.74
CA CYS A 38 -15.43 37.41 -25.70
C CYS A 38 -14.19 37.99 -25.01
N CYS A 39 -13.08 37.23 -24.96
CA CYS A 39 -11.68 37.69 -25.05
C CYS A 39 -10.70 36.63 -24.48
N GLY A 40 -9.71 36.23 -25.29
CA GLY A 40 -8.35 35.84 -24.86
C GLY A 40 -8.14 34.54 -24.04
N GLY A 41 -7.50 33.55 -24.67
CA GLY A 41 -6.74 32.49 -23.98
C GLY A 41 -7.42 31.12 -23.94
N LYS A 42 -6.96 30.18 -24.79
CA LYS A 42 -7.28 28.76 -24.62
C LYS A 42 -6.40 28.20 -23.50
N GLU A 43 -6.79 28.38 -22.26
CA GLU A 43 -6.21 27.60 -21.16
C GLU A 43 -6.70 26.17 -21.27
N LYS A 44 -5.83 25.29 -21.78
CA LYS A 44 -6.01 23.86 -21.66
C LYS A 44 -5.95 23.50 -20.18
N PHE A 45 -7.08 23.22 -19.55
CA PHE A 45 -7.11 22.50 -18.28
C PHE A 45 -6.69 21.04 -18.52
N HIS A 46 -5.40 20.80 -18.72
CA HIS A 46 -4.78 19.50 -18.52
C HIS A 46 -4.56 19.31 -17.02
N LYS A 47 -5.58 18.85 -16.29
CA LYS A 47 -5.32 18.20 -15.00
C LYS A 47 -5.00 16.73 -15.25
N ILE A 48 -3.76 16.47 -15.65
CA ILE A 48 -3.15 15.17 -15.38
C ILE A 48 -2.54 15.30 -13.98
N GLU A 49 -3.37 15.18 -12.95
CA GLU A 49 -2.85 15.00 -11.60
C GLU A 49 -2.16 13.62 -11.58
N ASN A 50 -0.84 13.60 -11.32
CA ASN A 50 -0.06 12.37 -11.18
C ASN A 50 -0.67 11.48 -10.09
N ASN A 51 -1.56 10.56 -10.49
CA ASN A 51 -2.36 9.75 -9.57
C ASN A 51 -1.50 8.82 -8.70
N ASN A 52 -0.24 8.64 -9.07
CA ASN A 52 0.69 7.76 -8.38
C ASN A 52 1.48 8.46 -7.27
N THR A 53 1.22 9.72 -6.92
CA THR A 53 1.98 10.40 -5.85
C THR A 53 1.34 10.21 -4.47
N CYS A 54 2.17 10.00 -3.45
CA CYS A 54 1.70 9.85 -2.08
C CYS A 54 1.00 11.15 -1.64
N PRO A 55 -0.25 11.08 -1.12
CA PRO A 55 -0.99 12.29 -0.75
C PRO A 55 -0.35 13.07 0.41
N VAL A 56 0.51 12.41 1.20
CA VAL A 56 1.19 13.00 2.37
C VAL A 56 2.56 13.58 1.99
N CYS A 57 3.49 12.74 1.52
CA CYS A 57 4.87 13.18 1.27
C CYS A 57 5.16 13.57 -0.20
N LYS A 58 4.18 13.44 -1.10
CA LYS A 58 4.27 13.74 -2.54
C LYS A 58 5.27 12.89 -3.35
N THR A 59 6.03 11.99 -2.72
CA THR A 59 6.86 11.01 -3.41
C THR A 59 6.02 10.06 -4.25
N SER A 60 6.48 9.74 -5.46
CA SER A 60 5.87 8.73 -6.32
C SER A 60 5.87 7.35 -5.66
N GLY A 61 4.73 6.67 -5.71
CA GLY A 61 4.57 5.31 -5.24
C GLY A 61 4.64 4.29 -6.37
N VAL A 62 4.80 3.03 -5.98
CA VAL A 62 4.79 1.88 -6.89
C VAL A 62 3.42 1.23 -6.83
N LYS A 63 2.84 0.91 -7.99
CA LYS A 63 1.53 0.23 -8.06
C LYS A 63 1.61 -1.18 -7.45
N VAL A 64 0.63 -1.54 -6.63
CA VAL A 64 0.50 -2.82 -5.92
C VAL A 64 -0.95 -3.29 -6.00
N LYS A 65 -1.16 -4.60 -6.25
CA LYS A 65 -2.51 -5.15 -6.36
C LYS A 65 -3.28 -5.07 -5.04
N ASN A 66 -4.60 -4.88 -5.12
CA ASN A 66 -5.44 -4.84 -3.92
C ASN A 66 -5.33 -6.11 -3.05
N ILE A 67 -5.11 -7.28 -3.67
CA ILE A 67 -4.92 -8.55 -2.96
C ILE A 67 -3.73 -8.50 -2.00
N THR A 68 -2.61 -7.90 -2.40
CA THR A 68 -1.43 -7.71 -1.54
C THR A 68 -1.79 -6.86 -0.33
N VAL A 69 -2.44 -5.72 -0.56
CA VAL A 69 -2.86 -4.80 0.50
C VAL A 69 -3.82 -5.49 1.47
N ARG A 70 -4.80 -6.23 0.95
CA ARG A 70 -5.78 -6.99 1.74
C ARG A 70 -5.12 -8.01 2.67
N HIS A 71 -4.05 -8.67 2.22
CA HIS A 71 -3.33 -9.64 3.04
C HIS A 71 -2.43 -8.98 4.09
N LEU A 72 -1.90 -7.77 3.82
CA LEU A 72 -0.90 -7.13 4.66
C LEU A 72 -1.45 -6.07 5.61
N VAL A 73 -2.63 -5.52 5.36
CA VAL A 73 -3.34 -4.64 6.31
C VAL A 73 -3.81 -5.46 7.51
N VAL A 74 -3.80 -4.86 8.71
CA VAL A 74 -4.28 -5.52 9.94
C VAL A 74 -5.72 -5.99 9.79
N ASN A 75 -6.06 -7.13 10.40
CA ASN A 75 -7.32 -7.83 10.12
C ASN A 75 -8.58 -6.96 10.30
N THR A 76 -8.58 -6.06 11.28
CA THR A 76 -9.69 -5.15 11.60
C THR A 76 -9.97 -4.12 10.50
N LEU A 77 -9.04 -3.90 9.58
CA LEU A 77 -9.14 -2.91 8.51
C LEU A 77 -9.25 -3.55 7.12
N THR A 78 -9.33 -4.88 7.02
CA THR A 78 -9.39 -5.62 5.75
C THR A 78 -10.60 -5.21 4.89
N GLU A 79 -11.74 -4.92 5.52
CA GLU A 79 -12.97 -4.46 4.84
C GLU A 79 -12.86 -3.05 4.26
N LEU A 80 -11.86 -2.26 4.69
CA LEU A 80 -11.58 -0.94 4.11
C LEU A 80 -10.75 -1.03 2.83
N VAL A 81 -10.22 -2.22 2.50
CA VAL A 81 -9.48 -2.45 1.26
C VAL A 81 -10.51 -2.64 0.13
N GLY A 82 -10.55 -1.68 -0.79
CA GLY A 82 -11.42 -1.70 -1.94
C GLY A 82 -10.98 -2.66 -3.05
N ASP A 83 -11.70 -2.61 -4.16
CA ASP A 83 -11.49 -3.53 -5.29
C ASP A 83 -10.46 -3.04 -6.30
N THR A 84 -10.08 -1.76 -6.26
CA THR A 84 -9.04 -1.20 -7.15
C THR A 84 -7.66 -1.26 -6.53
N ASP A 85 -6.65 -1.29 -7.39
CA ASP A 85 -5.24 -1.35 -6.99
C ASP A 85 -4.80 -0.13 -6.20
N TYR A 86 -3.73 -0.32 -5.43
CA TYR A 86 -3.15 0.69 -4.55
C TYR A 86 -1.76 1.08 -5.04
N TYR A 87 -1.18 2.06 -4.37
CA TYR A 87 0.22 2.40 -4.46
C TYR A 87 0.88 2.23 -3.11
N ILE A 88 2.13 1.76 -3.11
CA ILE A 88 2.99 1.77 -1.94
C ILE A 88 3.93 2.98 -2.00
N CYS A 89 3.97 3.76 -0.93
CA CYS A 89 4.83 4.94 -0.82
C CYS A 89 6.28 4.54 -0.52
N MET A 90 7.19 4.83 -1.45
CA MET A 90 8.60 4.45 -1.39
C MET A 90 9.48 5.36 -0.52
N ASN A 91 8.95 6.48 -0.03
CA ASN A 91 9.69 7.35 0.88
C ASN A 91 9.90 6.66 2.25
N GLU A 92 11.16 6.51 2.66
CA GLU A 92 11.56 5.79 3.88
C GLU A 92 11.08 6.46 5.17
N GLU A 93 10.96 7.79 5.17
CA GLU A 93 10.57 8.63 6.31
C GLU A 93 9.04 8.80 6.42
N CYS A 94 8.30 8.46 5.35
CA CYS A 94 6.86 8.66 5.32
C CYS A 94 6.12 7.51 6.02
N ASP A 95 5.25 7.85 6.97
CA ASP A 95 4.43 6.88 7.69
C ASP A 95 3.39 6.16 6.83
N ILE A 96 3.01 6.73 5.68
CA ILE A 96 2.11 6.07 4.73
C ILE A 96 2.82 4.87 4.10
N VAL A 97 2.16 3.72 4.15
CA VAL A 97 2.56 2.51 3.44
C VAL A 97 1.75 2.43 2.15
N TYR A 98 0.45 2.18 2.24
CA TYR A 98 -0.43 2.05 1.08
C TYR A 98 -1.37 3.24 0.95
N TYR A 99 -1.71 3.62 -0.27
CA TYR A 99 -2.75 4.59 -0.57
C TYR A 99 -3.42 4.28 -1.90
N ASN A 100 -4.67 4.69 -2.02
CA ASN A 100 -5.41 4.63 -3.26
C ASN A 100 -5.90 6.06 -3.59
N PRO A 101 -5.51 6.64 -4.74
CA PRO A 101 -5.87 8.01 -5.11
C PRO A 101 -7.35 8.15 -5.47
N GLU A 102 -8.01 7.08 -5.94
CA GLU A 102 -9.41 7.09 -6.38
C GLU A 102 -10.37 7.07 -5.19
N SER A 103 -10.12 6.20 -4.21
CA SER A 103 -10.94 6.08 -2.99
C SER A 103 -10.46 6.95 -1.84
N ASN A 104 -9.28 7.58 -1.96
CA ASN A 104 -8.60 8.35 -0.91
C ASN A 104 -8.30 7.54 0.38
N VAL A 105 -8.40 6.20 0.32
CA VAL A 105 -8.05 5.29 1.41
C VAL A 105 -6.52 5.23 1.57
N LYS A 106 -6.05 5.20 2.83
CA LYS A 106 -4.62 5.18 3.19
C LYS A 106 -4.41 4.25 4.37
N PHE A 107 -3.28 3.54 4.37
CA PHE A 107 -2.82 2.71 5.48
C PHE A 107 -1.40 3.12 5.85
N ASN A 108 -1.18 3.42 7.13
CA ASN A 108 0.14 3.76 7.66
C ASN A 108 0.88 2.53 8.22
N LYS A 109 2.13 2.71 8.67
CA LYS A 109 2.96 1.65 9.25
C LYS A 109 2.30 0.87 10.39
N LYS A 110 1.43 1.51 11.20
CA LYS A 110 0.72 0.87 12.33
C LYS A 110 -0.50 0.06 11.88
N GLN A 111 -0.93 0.23 10.63
CA GLN A 111 -2.11 -0.41 10.05
C GLN A 111 -1.74 -1.57 9.12
N VAL A 112 -0.45 -1.92 9.03
CA VAL A 112 0.03 -3.13 8.35
C VAL A 112 0.59 -4.12 9.36
N LYS A 113 0.49 -5.41 9.05
CA LYS A 113 0.85 -6.53 9.93
C LYS A 113 2.35 -6.65 10.19
N MET A 114 3.17 -6.19 9.25
CA MET A 114 4.62 -6.38 9.26
C MET A 114 5.32 -5.07 8.89
N PRO A 115 6.51 -4.79 9.45
CA PRO A 115 7.36 -3.68 9.01
C PRO A 115 7.67 -3.80 7.51
N VAL A 116 7.75 -2.67 6.81
CA VAL A 116 8.12 -2.61 5.39
C VAL A 116 9.61 -2.29 5.29
N TRP A 117 10.41 -3.22 4.76
CA TRP A 117 11.88 -3.26 4.91
C TRP A 117 12.63 -1.99 4.54
N PHE A 118 12.13 -1.21 3.57
CA PHE A 118 12.74 0.04 3.13
C PHE A 118 12.27 1.27 3.93
N LYS A 119 11.37 1.13 4.90
CA LYS A 119 11.07 2.20 5.86
C LYS A 119 12.22 2.32 6.84
N LYS A 120 12.59 3.55 7.20
CA LYS A 120 13.78 3.82 8.01
C LYS A 120 13.77 3.10 9.35
N ASP A 121 12.61 3.04 9.99
CA ASP A 121 12.35 2.42 11.29
C ASP A 121 11.89 0.95 11.18
N ALA A 122 12.04 0.32 10.02
CA ALA A 122 11.66 -1.08 9.85
C ALA A 122 12.54 -1.98 10.73
N ASN A 123 11.90 -2.61 11.71
CA ASN A 123 12.55 -3.59 12.58
C ASN A 123 11.59 -4.76 12.87
N PRO A 124 11.93 -6.01 12.47
CA PRO A 124 13.11 -6.36 11.67
C PRO A 124 12.98 -5.93 10.21
N LYS A 125 14.11 -5.86 9.50
CA LYS A 125 14.13 -5.71 8.03
C LYS A 125 14.06 -7.08 7.37
N TYR A 126 12.94 -7.41 6.75
CA TYR A 126 12.78 -8.69 6.04
C TYR A 126 13.37 -8.64 4.63
N ALA A 127 14.19 -9.64 4.31
CA ALA A 127 14.59 -9.94 2.94
C ALA A 127 13.56 -10.86 2.26
N CYS A 128 13.02 -11.84 2.99
CA CYS A 128 11.94 -12.72 2.52
C CYS A 128 10.78 -12.75 3.51
N TYR A 129 9.65 -12.12 3.16
CA TYR A 129 8.45 -12.08 4.01
C TYR A 129 7.79 -13.45 4.16
N CYS A 130 7.78 -14.28 3.11
CA CYS A 130 7.14 -15.59 3.13
C CYS A 130 7.76 -16.52 4.18
N SER A 131 9.09 -16.56 4.23
CA SER A 131 9.85 -17.40 5.17
C SER A 131 10.29 -16.65 6.43
N LYS A 132 9.90 -15.38 6.59
CA LYS A 132 10.34 -14.46 7.67
C LYS A 132 11.87 -14.37 7.81
N VAL A 133 12.60 -14.47 6.71
CA VAL A 133 14.08 -14.31 6.69
C VAL A 133 14.43 -12.83 6.66
N THR A 134 15.29 -12.39 7.57
CA THR A 134 15.75 -11.00 7.69
C THR A 134 16.95 -10.69 6.80
N GLU A 135 17.17 -9.41 6.49
CA GLU A 135 18.39 -8.92 5.83
C GLU A 135 19.63 -9.36 6.62
N GLU A 136 19.58 -9.24 7.95
CA GLU A 136 20.67 -9.66 8.84
C GLU A 136 20.99 -11.16 8.73
N GLN A 137 19.98 -12.02 8.62
CA GLN A 137 20.19 -13.45 8.42
C GLN A 137 20.86 -13.75 7.07
N VAL A 138 20.50 -13.03 6.01
CA VAL A 138 21.17 -13.15 4.70
C VAL A 138 22.62 -12.70 4.79
N ILE A 139 22.89 -11.55 5.41
CA ILE A 139 24.25 -11.02 5.59
C ILE A 139 25.10 -11.98 6.45
N ASN A 140 24.55 -12.51 7.54
CA ASN A 140 25.24 -13.48 8.38
C ASN A 140 25.60 -14.76 7.60
N ALA A 141 24.71 -15.27 6.76
CA ALA A 141 24.99 -16.43 5.91
C ALA A 141 26.14 -16.15 4.92
N VAL A 142 26.24 -14.93 4.39
CA VAL A 142 27.37 -14.52 3.54
C VAL A 142 28.68 -14.48 4.33
N ILE A 143 28.69 -13.76 5.45
CA ILE A 143 29.91 -13.47 6.22
C ILE A 143 30.43 -14.73 6.93
N LYS A 144 29.55 -15.48 7.59
CA LYS A 144 29.92 -16.60 8.48
C LYS A 144 29.92 -17.95 7.75
N ASP A 145 28.93 -18.17 6.90
CA ASP A 145 28.72 -19.48 6.25
C ASP A 145 29.24 -19.52 4.80
N GLY A 146 29.76 -18.39 4.30
CA GLY A 146 30.40 -18.32 2.99
C GLY A 146 29.43 -18.31 1.80
N ALA A 147 28.14 -18.05 2.02
CA ALA A 147 27.15 -17.92 0.95
C ALA A 147 27.55 -16.84 -0.07
N LYS A 148 27.35 -17.11 -1.36
CA LYS A 148 27.68 -16.19 -2.46
C LYS A 148 26.51 -15.96 -3.41
N THR A 149 25.54 -16.86 -3.42
CA THR A 149 24.43 -16.85 -4.37
C THR A 149 23.08 -16.93 -3.67
N VAL A 150 22.01 -16.53 -4.36
CA VAL A 150 20.64 -16.70 -3.86
C VAL A 150 20.34 -18.18 -3.58
N LYS A 151 20.92 -19.12 -4.33
CA LYS A 151 20.75 -20.55 -4.10
C LYS A 151 21.31 -20.95 -2.72
N ASP A 152 22.51 -20.50 -2.38
CA ASP A 152 23.11 -20.77 -1.06
C ASP A 152 22.22 -20.20 0.06
N ILE A 153 21.70 -18.98 -0.13
CA ILE A 153 20.77 -18.38 0.84
C ILE A 153 19.50 -19.19 1.01
N ILE A 154 18.92 -19.74 -0.07
CA ILE A 154 17.73 -20.61 0.01
C ILE A 154 18.06 -21.88 0.81
N GLU A 155 19.21 -22.49 0.58
CA GLU A 155 19.65 -23.71 1.27
C GLU A 155 19.87 -23.46 2.77
N ILE A 156 20.59 -22.40 3.12
CA ILE A 156 20.97 -22.06 4.50
C ILE A 156 19.79 -21.49 5.30
N THR A 157 19.06 -20.51 4.75
CA THR A 157 18.07 -19.73 5.50
C THR A 157 16.63 -20.20 5.31
N GLY A 158 16.37 -20.99 4.26
CA GLY A 158 15.00 -21.37 3.88
C GLY A 158 14.18 -20.25 3.23
N ALA A 159 14.81 -19.12 2.87
CA ALA A 159 14.17 -18.10 2.04
C ALA A 159 13.59 -18.73 0.75
N MET A 160 12.49 -18.16 0.26
CA MET A 160 11.84 -18.54 -1.01
C MET A 160 11.28 -19.98 -1.12
N LYS A 161 11.47 -20.87 -0.13
CA LYS A 161 10.97 -22.27 -0.17
C LYS A 161 9.45 -22.40 -0.31
N ASN A 162 8.68 -21.53 0.35
CA ASN A 162 7.20 -21.52 0.32
C ASN A 162 6.67 -20.17 -0.19
N SER A 163 6.95 -19.87 -1.46
CA SER A 163 6.74 -18.53 -2.01
C SER A 163 5.26 -18.19 -2.22
N GLN A 164 4.78 -17.16 -1.51
CA GLN A 164 3.48 -16.51 -1.69
C GLN A 164 3.66 -14.99 -1.78
N CYS A 165 4.64 -14.56 -2.57
CA CYS A 165 5.12 -13.17 -2.59
C CYS A 165 4.03 -12.15 -2.94
N GLU A 166 3.07 -12.50 -3.79
CA GLU A 166 1.94 -11.60 -4.11
C GLU A 166 1.13 -11.23 -2.87
N LYS A 167 1.01 -12.15 -1.89
CA LYS A 167 0.25 -11.94 -0.66
C LYS A 167 1.11 -11.38 0.47
N ASN A 168 2.36 -11.80 0.55
CA ASN A 168 3.19 -11.61 1.74
C ASN A 168 4.28 -10.53 1.58
N ASN A 169 4.73 -10.23 0.36
CA ASN A 169 5.71 -9.16 0.14
C ASN A 169 4.97 -7.81 0.00
N PRO A 170 5.41 -6.73 0.68
CA PRO A 170 4.77 -5.42 0.56
C PRO A 170 4.63 -4.85 -0.86
N LEU A 171 5.52 -5.23 -1.80
CA LEU A 171 5.41 -4.87 -3.22
C LEU A 171 4.53 -5.83 -4.04
N GLY A 172 4.09 -6.95 -3.46
CA GLY A 172 3.41 -8.03 -4.17
C GLY A 172 4.29 -8.74 -5.20
N LYS A 173 5.63 -8.65 -5.06
CA LYS A 173 6.63 -9.13 -6.02
C LYS A 173 7.63 -10.07 -5.37
N CYS A 174 8.30 -10.87 -6.20
CA CYS A 174 9.36 -11.78 -5.75
C CYS A 174 10.47 -11.03 -5.01
N CYS A 175 10.95 -11.61 -3.91
CA CYS A 175 12.00 -11.04 -3.06
C CYS A 175 13.43 -11.25 -3.58
N HIS A 176 13.61 -11.90 -4.73
CA HIS A 176 14.92 -12.22 -5.30
C HIS A 176 15.88 -11.01 -5.31
N LYS A 177 15.42 -9.84 -5.76
CA LYS A 177 16.25 -8.61 -5.80
C LYS A 177 16.68 -8.16 -4.39
N ILE A 178 15.78 -8.21 -3.41
CA ILE A 178 16.06 -7.81 -2.02
C ILE A 178 17.08 -8.76 -1.40
N ILE A 179 16.98 -10.06 -1.69
CA ILE A 179 17.96 -11.05 -1.24
C ILE A 179 19.31 -10.79 -1.91
N GLN A 180 19.34 -10.53 -3.22
CA GLN A 180 20.59 -10.21 -3.93
C GLN A 180 21.26 -8.96 -3.35
N GLU A 181 20.51 -7.89 -3.10
CA GLU A 181 21.03 -6.67 -2.47
C GLU A 181 21.64 -6.96 -1.07
N ALA A 182 21.00 -7.83 -0.29
CA ALA A 182 21.52 -8.25 1.01
C ALA A 182 22.78 -9.14 0.89
N ILE A 183 22.88 -9.97 -0.16
CA ILE A 183 24.10 -10.73 -0.47
C ILE A 183 25.24 -9.77 -0.80
N ASP A 184 25.01 -8.84 -1.71
CA ASP A 184 26.01 -7.87 -2.17
C ASP A 184 26.53 -7.03 -0.99
N LYS A 185 25.63 -6.63 -0.09
CA LYS A 185 25.97 -5.96 1.17
C LYS A 185 26.80 -6.84 2.10
N GLY A 186 26.50 -8.12 2.24
CA GLY A 186 27.32 -9.04 3.03
C GLY A 186 28.70 -9.26 2.42
N LEU A 187 28.82 -9.27 1.09
CA LEU A 187 30.09 -9.42 0.38
C LEU A 187 30.98 -8.20 0.51
N SER A 188 30.42 -6.98 0.56
CA SER A 188 31.18 -5.75 0.76
C SER A 188 31.65 -5.51 2.20
N MET A 189 31.16 -6.31 3.15
CA MET A 189 31.58 -6.28 4.56
C MET A 189 32.69 -7.28 4.91
N LYS A 190 33.05 -8.18 3.98
CA LYS A 190 34.19 -9.09 4.12
C LYS A 190 35.50 -8.36 3.85
#